data_AF-A0A7Y6AEY0-F1
#
_entry.id   AF-A0A7Y6AEY0-F1
#
_cell.length_a   1.000
_cell.length_b   1.000
_cell.length_c   1.000
_cell.angle_alpha   90.00
_cell.angle_beta   90.00
_cell.angle_gamma   90.00
#
_symmetry.space_group_name_H-M   'P 1'
#
loop_
_entity.id
_entity.type
_entity.pdbx_description
1 polymer ?
#
loop_
_entity_poly.entity_id
_entity_poly.type
_entity_poly.pdbx_seq_one_letter_code
_entity_poly.pdbx_strand_id
1 'polypeptide(L)' 'MEGDGTGAGEPAGTSASEPIAFCGPDGTVTGWAEGARRLLGYAPADIVGRPVAEMLP' A
#
# COMPACT_ATOMS: atom_id res chain seq x y z
N MET A 1 -1.85 39.51 4.98
CA MET A 1 -0.60 38.87 4.52
C MET A 1 -0.70 37.42 4.96
N GLU A 2 -1.68 36.66 4.45
CA GLU A 2 -1.70 36.03 3.12
C GLU A 2 -0.39 35.31 2.81
N GLY A 3 -0.44 33.98 2.86
CA GLY A 3 0.64 33.12 2.39
C GLY A 3 0.86 31.78 3.09
N ASP A 4 -0.15 31.14 3.71
CA ASP A 4 -0.05 29.69 3.97
C ASP A 4 -0.40 28.97 2.67
N GLY A 5 0.64 28.70 1.89
CA GLY A 5 0.56 28.19 0.53
C GLY A 5 1.61 27.11 0.32
N THR A 6 1.61 26.07 1.16
CA THR A 6 2.21 24.78 0.81
C THR A 6 1.37 23.68 1.43
N GLY A 7 0.13 23.57 0.95
CA GLY A 7 -0.54 22.28 0.87
C GLY A 7 0.17 21.42 -0.17
N ALA A 8 1.41 21.02 0.11
CA ALA A 8 1.91 19.78 -0.47
C ALA A 8 1.01 18.71 0.14
N GLY A 9 0.09 18.17 -0.66
CA GLY A 9 -0.82 17.12 -0.22
C GLY A 9 0.01 16.00 0.38
N GLU A 10 0.10 15.99 1.70
CA GLU A 10 0.45 14.79 2.44
C GLU A 10 -0.47 13.70 1.87
N PRO A 11 0.02 12.50 1.56
CA PRO A 11 -0.86 11.36 1.35
C PRO A 11 -1.52 11.03 2.70
N ALA A 12 -2.43 11.89 3.16
CA ALA A 12 -3.30 11.74 4.31
C ALA A 12 -4.36 10.69 3.94
N GLY A 13 -3.94 9.43 3.85
CA GLY A 13 -4.79 8.34 3.38
C GLY A 13 -4.10 6.98 3.38
N THR A 14 -3.08 6.78 4.21
CA THR A 14 -2.67 5.43 4.57
C THR A 14 -2.85 5.30 6.06
N SER A 15 -4.11 5.30 6.49
CA SER A 15 -4.38 4.73 7.80
C SER A 15 -4.09 3.24 7.70
N ALA A 16 -3.42 2.64 8.69
CA ALA A 16 -3.06 1.22 8.68
C ALA A 16 -4.27 0.27 8.52
N SER A 17 -5.49 0.80 8.65
CA SER A 17 -6.75 0.11 8.40
C SER A 17 -7.09 -0.09 6.92
N GLU A 18 -6.57 0.73 6.03
CA GLU A 18 -6.89 0.67 4.60
C GLU A 18 -6.15 -0.52 3.95
N PRO A 19 -6.84 -1.31 3.10
CA PRO A 19 -6.23 -2.44 2.43
C PRO A 19 -5.39 -1.96 1.25
N ILE A 20 -4.14 -1.60 1.54
CA ILE A 20 -3.17 -1.08 0.56
C ILE A 20 -2.04 -2.09 0.35
N ALA A 21 -1.69 -2.28 -0.92
CA ALA A 21 -0.50 -3.02 -1.35
C ALA A 21 0.43 -2.06 -2.11
N PHE A 22 1.73 -2.18 -1.89
CA PHE A 22 2.74 -1.45 -2.65
C PHE A 22 3.40 -2.42 -3.63
N CYS A 23 3.56 -2.01 -4.88
CA CYS A 23 4.23 -2.80 -5.90
C CYS A 23 5.29 -1.98 -6.64
N GLY A 24 6.32 -2.69 -7.10
CA GLY A 24 7.31 -2.16 -8.02
C GLY A 24 6.74 -2.01 -9.44
N PRO A 25 7.50 -1.36 -10.34
CA PRO A 25 7.08 -1.16 -11.74
C PRO A 25 6.93 -2.47 -12.53
N ASP A 26 7.52 -3.56 -12.05
CA ASP A 26 7.41 -4.92 -12.57
C ASP A 26 6.19 -5.68 -12.02
N GLY A 27 5.41 -5.06 -11.11
CA GLY A 27 4.27 -5.70 -10.46
C GLY A 27 4.64 -6.59 -9.27
N THR A 28 5.92 -6.60 -8.86
CA THR A 28 6.36 -7.31 -7.65
C THR A 28 5.89 -6.56 -6.41
N VAL A 29 5.25 -7.24 -5.47
CA VAL A 29 4.81 -6.63 -4.22
C VAL A 29 6.03 -6.26 -3.38
N THR A 30 6.16 -4.98 -3.03
CA THR A 30 7.26 -4.44 -2.23
C THR A 30 6.81 -4.06 -0.82
N GLY A 31 5.51 -3.96 -0.58
CA GLY A 31 4.96 -3.62 0.73
C GLY A 31 3.51 -4.04 0.87
N TRP A 32 3.11 -4.20 2.13
CA TRP A 32 1.80 -4.74 2.48
C TRP A 32 1.29 -4.10 3.76
N ALA A 33 0.20 -3.34 3.65
CA ALA A 33 -0.42 -2.73 4.82
C ALA A 33 -1.16 -3.79 5.65
N GLU A 34 -1.32 -3.49 6.94
CA GLU A 34 -2.05 -4.37 7.86
C GLU A 34 -3.53 -4.56 7.43
N GLY A 35 -4.16 -3.54 6.85
CA GLY A 35 -5.48 -3.67 6.24
C GLY A 35 -5.53 -4.72 5.13
N ALA A 36 -4.48 -4.83 4.30
CA ALA A 36 -4.42 -5.80 3.20
C ALA A 36 -4.22 -7.23 3.72
N ARG A 37 -3.42 -7.39 4.78
CA ARG A 37 -3.29 -8.67 5.51
C ARG A 37 -4.61 -9.12 6.11
N ARG A 38 -5.37 -8.20 6.71
CA ARG A 38 -6.68 -8.54 7.30
C ARG A 38 -7.71 -8.90 6.24
N LEU A 39 -7.68 -8.23 5.09
CA LEU A 39 -8.63 -8.46 4.01
C LEU A 39 -8.37 -9.77 3.26
N LEU A 40 -7.12 -10.05 2.88
CA LEU A 40 -6.76 -11.21 2.05
C LEU A 40 -6.15 -12.37 2.84
N GLY A 41 -5.80 -12.18 4.10
CA GLY A 41 -5.23 -13.21 4.98
C GLY A 41 -3.74 -13.48 4.79
N TYR A 42 -3.09 -12.88 3.81
CA TYR A 42 -1.66 -13.08 3.56
C TYR A 42 -0.78 -12.24 4.50
N ALA A 43 0.21 -12.88 5.13
CA ALA A 43 1.22 -12.15 5.86
C ALA A 43 2.20 -11.47 4.89
N PRO A 44 2.75 -10.29 5.23
CA PRO A 44 3.71 -9.59 4.38
C PRO A 44 4.88 -10.47 3.92
N ALA A 45 5.38 -11.33 4.81
CA ALA A 45 6.51 -12.22 4.52
C ALA A 45 6.22 -13.27 3.44
N ASP A 46 4.95 -13.62 3.21
CA ASP A 46 4.56 -14.65 2.24
C ASP A 46 4.32 -14.10 0.83
N ILE A 47 4.21 -12.77 0.71
CA ILE A 47 3.76 -12.08 -0.51
C ILE A 47 4.74 -11.01 -0.99
N VAL A 48 5.53 -10.39 -0.10
CA VAL A 48 6.55 -9.43 -0.51
C VAL A 48 7.60 -10.18 -1.34
N GLY A 49 7.91 -9.66 -2.52
CA GLY A 49 8.76 -10.31 -3.51
C GLY A 49 8.03 -11.21 -4.51
N ARG A 50 6.70 -11.34 -4.40
CA ARG A 50 5.87 -12.08 -5.37
C ARG A 50 5.11 -11.15 -6.31
N PRO A 51 4.75 -11.61 -7.52
CA PRO A 51 3.90 -10.84 -8.42
C PRO A 51 2.50 -10.64 -7.84
N VAL A 52 1.97 -9.42 -7.93
CA VAL A 52 0.59 -9.11 -7.50
C VAL A 52 -0.45 -9.94 -8.26
N ALA A 53 -0.14 -10.34 -9.50
CA ALA A 53 -1.00 -11.18 -10.33
C ALA A 53 -1.27 -12.57 -9.73
N GLU A 54 -0.42 -13.09 -8.85
CA GLU A 54 -0.67 -14.37 -8.17
C GLU A 54 -1.71 -14.25 -7.04
N MET A 55 -2.00 -13.02 -6.60
CA MET A 55 -2.91 -12.76 -5.47
C MET A 55 -4.34 -12.50 -5.92
N LEU A 56 -4.54 -12.13 -7.18
CA LEU A 56 -5.84 -11.80 -7.76
C LEU A 56 -6.29 -12.96 -8.66
N PRO A 57 -7.56 -13.41 -8.56
CA PRO A 57 -8.09 -14.46 -9.43
C PRO A 57 -8.24 -14.02 -10.89
#